data_AF-A0A7S2B367-F1
#
_entry.id   AF-A0A7S2B367-F1
#
_cell.length_a   1.000
_cell.length_b   1.000
_cell.length_c   1.000
_cell.angle_alpha   90.00
_cell.angle_beta   90.00
_cell.angle_gamma   90.00
#
_symmetry.space_group_name_H-M   'P 1'
#
loop_
_entity.id
_entity.type
_entity.pdbx_description
1 polymer ?
#
loop_
_entity_poly.entity_id
_entity_poly.type
_entity_poly.pdbx_seq_one_letter_code
_entity_poly.pdbx_strand_id
1 'polypeptide(L)'
;KEWNPDMNVEGVEQFVGPSTEGYFTDEFWENIDLCWNALDNVAARQYTDSRCLWYSKPLLESGTTGTKSNSEVILPFRTSTYNDGEDPEPVGIAKCTLRNFPYLPIHCIEFAKEKLFEEQFEFGIER
;
A
#
# COMPACT_ATOMS: atom_id res chain seq x y z
N LYS A 1 -15.07 7.46 -20.69
CA LYS A 1 -14.77 7.62 -22.14
C LYS A 1 -15.39 8.89 -22.76
N GLU A 2 -16.21 9.67 -22.05
CA GLU A 2 -16.80 10.92 -22.59
C GLU A 2 -15.75 11.94 -23.05
N TRP A 3 -14.61 12.05 -22.34
CA TRP A 3 -13.56 13.01 -22.67
C TRP A 3 -12.70 12.59 -23.86
N ASN A 4 -12.58 11.28 -24.10
CA ASN A 4 -11.90 10.72 -25.26
C ASN A 4 -12.56 9.36 -25.60
N PRO A 5 -13.46 9.33 -26.60
CA PRO A 5 -14.15 8.12 -27.04
C PRO A 5 -13.21 7.03 -27.59
N ASP A 6 -12.07 7.43 -28.15
CA ASP A 6 -11.08 6.51 -28.74
C ASP A 6 -10.23 5.80 -27.67
N MET A 7 -10.34 6.21 -26.41
CA MET A 7 -9.59 5.62 -25.31
C MET A 7 -10.04 4.17 -25.04
N ASN A 8 -9.10 3.24 -25.14
CA ASN A 8 -9.31 1.84 -24.79
C ASN A 8 -8.94 1.60 -23.32
N VAL A 9 -9.95 1.44 -22.46
CA VAL A 9 -9.79 1.22 -21.02
C VAL A 9 -10.60 0.02 -20.61
N GLU A 10 -9.97 -0.86 -19.83
CA GLU A 10 -10.59 -1.95 -19.10
C GLU A 10 -10.55 -1.60 -17.60
N GLY A 11 -11.72 -1.64 -16.95
CA GLY A 11 -11.84 -1.43 -15.51
C GLY A 11 -11.86 -2.77 -14.79
N VAL A 12 -11.04 -2.90 -13.75
CA VAL A 12 -10.88 -4.14 -12.97
C VAL A 12 -11.09 -3.84 -11.49
N GLU A 13 -11.94 -4.63 -10.84
CA GLU A 13 -12.22 -4.54 -9.40
C GLU A 13 -11.53 -5.70 -8.66
N GLN A 14 -10.21 -5.78 -8.77
CA GLN A 14 -9.40 -6.79 -8.09
C GLN A 14 -8.37 -6.12 -7.20
N PHE A 15 -8.21 -6.64 -5.99
CA PHE A 15 -7.07 -6.30 -5.14
C PHE A 15 -5.77 -6.71 -5.85
N VAL A 16 -4.72 -5.91 -5.76
CA VAL A 16 -3.42 -6.25 -6.35
C VAL A 16 -2.53 -6.80 -5.23
N GLY A 17 -2.30 -8.11 -5.22
CA GLY A 17 -1.48 -8.77 -4.21
C GLY A 17 -1.42 -10.28 -4.39
N PRO A 18 -0.78 -11.01 -3.46
CA PRO A 18 -0.56 -12.46 -3.61
C PRO A 18 -1.84 -13.28 -3.79
N SER A 19 -2.96 -12.83 -3.22
CA SER A 19 -4.24 -13.53 -3.30
C SER A 19 -4.91 -13.46 -4.69
N THR A 20 -4.45 -12.59 -5.59
CA THR A 20 -5.05 -12.34 -6.91
C THR A 20 -4.11 -12.64 -8.07
N GLU A 21 -3.02 -13.37 -7.84
CA GLU A 21 -2.09 -13.80 -8.90
C GLU A 21 -2.74 -14.74 -9.92
N GLY A 22 -3.82 -15.43 -9.54
CA GLY A 22 -4.64 -16.19 -10.49
C GLY A 22 -5.39 -15.30 -11.49
N TYR A 23 -5.54 -14.01 -11.21
CA TYR A 23 -6.11 -13.01 -12.12
C TYR A 23 -5.01 -12.22 -12.84
N PHE A 24 -4.03 -11.69 -12.08
CA PHE A 24 -2.86 -10.99 -12.64
C PHE A 24 -1.72 -11.99 -12.93
N THR A 25 -1.97 -12.84 -13.92
CA THR A 25 -1.10 -13.96 -14.33
C THR A 25 0.21 -13.48 -14.96
N ASP A 26 1.14 -14.40 -15.20
CA ASP A 26 2.38 -14.14 -15.96
C ASP A 26 2.08 -13.49 -17.31
N GLU A 27 1.06 -13.98 -18.03
CA GLU A 27 0.64 -13.44 -19.31
C GLU A 27 0.20 -11.97 -19.20
N PHE A 28 -0.54 -11.60 -18.14
CA PHE A 28 -0.90 -10.21 -17.90
C PHE A 28 0.35 -9.35 -17.74
N TRP A 29 1.26 -9.75 -16.85
CA TRP A 29 2.46 -8.96 -16.57
C TRP A 29 3.41 -8.91 -17.75
N GLU A 30 3.54 -9.95 -18.55
CA GLU A 30 4.39 -9.95 -19.74
C GLU A 30 3.87 -8.99 -20.82
N ASN A 31 2.55 -8.82 -20.92
CA ASN A 31 1.91 -8.03 -21.97
C ASN A 31 1.74 -6.54 -21.65
N ILE A 32 1.99 -6.08 -20.42
CA ILE A 32 1.98 -4.64 -20.12
C ILE A 32 3.29 -3.95 -20.55
N ASP A 33 3.19 -2.69 -20.96
CA ASP A 33 4.37 -1.87 -21.29
C ASP A 33 5.03 -1.26 -20.04
N LEU A 34 4.22 -0.85 -19.06
CA LEU A 34 4.65 -0.27 -17.79
C LEU A 34 3.57 -0.44 -16.72
N CYS A 35 3.96 -0.28 -15.46
CA CYS A 35 3.04 -0.15 -14.34
C CYS A 35 3.07 1.29 -13.81
N TRP A 36 1.91 1.83 -13.43
CA TRP A 36 1.80 3.13 -12.78
C TRP A 36 0.99 2.98 -11.51
N ASN A 37 1.67 3.12 -10.37
CA ASN A 37 1.04 3.03 -9.06
C ASN A 37 0.28 4.30 -8.69
N ALA A 38 -0.88 4.08 -8.07
CA ALA A 38 -1.69 5.09 -7.39
C ALA A 38 -2.21 4.48 -6.07
N LEU A 39 -1.28 3.96 -5.27
CA LEU A 39 -1.55 3.15 -4.08
C LEU A 39 -1.49 3.99 -2.80
N ASP A 40 -2.12 3.53 -1.73
CA ASP A 40 -2.20 4.26 -0.46
C ASP A 40 -1.37 3.63 0.68
N ASN A 41 -0.91 2.38 0.51
CA ASN A 41 -0.18 1.64 1.52
C ASN A 41 1.15 1.09 0.99
N VAL A 42 2.14 0.97 1.89
CA VAL A 42 3.50 0.51 1.55
C VAL A 42 3.49 -0.93 1.06
N ALA A 43 2.72 -1.83 1.69
CA ALA A 43 2.70 -3.25 1.32
C ALA A 43 2.30 -3.49 -0.16
N ALA A 44 1.29 -2.77 -0.67
CA ALA A 44 0.90 -2.85 -2.07
C ALA A 44 1.96 -2.27 -3.02
N ARG A 45 2.65 -1.20 -2.62
CA ARG A 45 3.80 -0.64 -3.38
C ARG A 45 4.93 -1.65 -3.48
N GLN A 46 5.30 -2.28 -2.36
CA GLN A 46 6.36 -3.28 -2.31
C GLN A 46 6.03 -4.51 -3.17
N TYR A 47 4.76 -4.94 -3.15
CA TYR A 47 4.29 -6.06 -3.99
C TYR A 47 4.39 -5.71 -5.48
N THR A 48 3.85 -4.57 -5.90
CA THR A 48 3.86 -4.14 -7.30
C THR A 48 5.28 -3.90 -7.81
N ASP A 49 6.17 -3.33 -7.00
CA ASP A 49 7.61 -3.21 -7.29
C ASP A 49 8.25 -4.58 -7.52
N SER A 50 8.00 -5.55 -6.64
CA SER A 50 8.53 -6.92 -6.79
C SER A 50 8.08 -7.58 -8.10
N ARG A 51 6.79 -7.40 -8.48
CA ARG A 51 6.27 -7.93 -9.76
C ARG A 51 6.91 -7.21 -10.94
N CYS A 52 6.99 -5.89 -10.92
CA CYS A 52 7.62 -5.12 -11.99
C CYS A 52 9.09 -5.48 -12.17
N LEU A 53 9.82 -5.69 -11.07
CA LEU A 53 11.20 -6.17 -11.10
C LEU A 53 11.29 -7.54 -11.76
N TRP A 54 10.44 -8.49 -11.35
CA TRP A 54 10.42 -9.85 -11.87
C TRP A 54 10.17 -9.90 -13.39
N TYR A 55 9.17 -9.16 -13.89
CA TYR A 55 8.84 -9.11 -15.33
C TYR A 55 9.60 -8.02 -16.10
N SER A 56 10.60 -7.39 -15.48
CA SER A 56 11.39 -6.31 -16.09
C SER A 56 10.53 -5.19 -16.69
N LYS A 57 9.52 -4.74 -15.95
CA LYS A 57 8.61 -3.66 -16.35
C LYS A 57 9.01 -2.34 -15.70
N PRO A 58 9.05 -1.22 -16.45
CA PRO A 58 9.12 0.11 -15.87
C PRO A 58 7.98 0.36 -14.89
N LEU A 59 8.28 0.98 -13.76
CA LEU A 59 7.31 1.34 -12.73
C LEU A 59 7.37 2.85 -12.44
N LEU A 60 6.20 3.49 -12.49
CA LEU A 60 6.00 4.87 -12.05
C LEU A 60 5.34 4.86 -10.67
N GLU A 61 6.07 5.29 -9.65
CA GLU A 61 5.61 5.34 -8.26
C GLU A 61 5.35 6.79 -7.83
N SER A 62 4.32 7.00 -7.03
CA SER A 62 4.01 8.32 -6.48
C SER A 62 3.25 8.24 -5.16
N GLY A 63 3.52 9.21 -4.30
CA GLY A 63 2.91 9.31 -2.98
C GLY A 63 2.55 10.74 -2.62
N THR A 64 1.58 10.89 -1.72
CA THR A 64 1.19 12.18 -1.15
C THR A 64 0.97 12.06 0.35
N THR A 65 1.30 13.10 1.11
CA THR A 65 1.00 13.20 2.55
C THR A 65 0.71 14.66 2.89
N GLY A 66 -0.57 15.00 3.07
CA GLY A 66 -1.01 16.39 3.23
C GLY A 66 -0.63 17.22 2.00
N THR A 67 0.19 18.24 2.16
CA THR A 67 0.70 19.08 1.05
C THR A 67 2.02 18.57 0.46
N LYS A 68 2.58 17.47 0.99
CA LYS A 68 3.82 16.87 0.49
C LYS A 68 3.50 15.85 -0.60
N SER A 69 4.39 15.72 -1.57
CA SER A 69 4.33 14.68 -2.60
C SER A 69 5.74 14.20 -2.96
N ASN A 70 5.81 12.99 -3.50
CA ASN A 70 7.00 12.41 -4.10
C ASN A 70 6.62 11.66 -5.39
N SER A 71 7.60 11.50 -6.27
CA SER A 71 7.48 10.68 -7.48
C SER A 71 8.81 10.02 -7.76
N GLU A 72 8.77 8.76 -8.15
CA GLU A 72 9.94 7.93 -8.41
C GLU A 72 9.72 7.11 -9.67
N VAL A 73 10.78 6.96 -10.48
CA VAL A 73 10.74 6.21 -11.73
C VAL A 73 11.73 5.07 -11.64
N ILE A 74 11.22 3.85 -11.72
CA ILE A 74 12.00 2.63 -11.62
C ILE A 74 12.13 2.03 -13.02
N LEU A 75 13.36 2.00 -13.53
CA LEU A 75 13.70 1.49 -14.85
C LEU A 75 14.52 0.20 -14.70
N PRO A 76 14.05 -0.91 -15.32
CA PRO A 76 14.78 -2.17 -15.35
C PRO A 76 16.23 -1.97 -15.79
N PHE A 77 17.15 -2.55 -15.03
CA PHE A 77 18.60 -2.52 -15.30
C PHE A 77 19.25 -1.13 -15.26
N ARG A 78 18.57 -0.10 -14.73
CA ARG A 78 19.07 1.29 -14.74
C ARG A 78 18.98 2.02 -13.40
N THR A 79 17.90 1.82 -12.65
CA THR A 79 17.69 2.45 -11.34
C THR A 79 17.59 1.40 -10.25
N SER A 80 17.68 1.82 -8.98
CA SER A 80 17.22 1.03 -7.85
C SER A 80 15.71 0.80 -7.91
N THR A 81 15.24 -0.18 -7.15
CA THR A 81 13.81 -0.48 -7.00
C THR A 81 13.23 0.29 -5.82
N TYR A 82 11.90 0.32 -5.70
CA TYR A 82 11.23 0.90 -4.53
C TYR A 82 11.67 0.17 -3.24
N ASN A 83 11.82 -1.15 -3.32
CA ASN A 83 12.19 -1.99 -2.18
C ASN A 83 13.65 -1.84 -1.71
N ASP A 84 14.51 -1.19 -2.49
CA ASP A 84 15.88 -0.86 -2.06
C ASP A 84 15.90 0.31 -1.05
N GLY A 85 14.80 1.08 -0.98
CA GLY A 85 14.62 2.16 -0.02
C GLY A 85 14.14 1.65 1.34
N GLU A 86 14.75 2.12 2.43
CA GLU A 86 14.21 1.93 3.77
C GLU A 86 13.19 3.04 4.07
N ASP A 87 11.91 2.68 4.07
CA ASP A 87 10.87 3.55 4.62
C ASP A 87 11.02 3.60 6.15
N PRO A 88 11.01 4.79 6.78
CA PRO A 88 11.08 4.88 8.24
C PRO A 88 9.87 4.18 8.86
N GLU A 89 10.12 3.27 9.80
CA GLU A 89 9.03 2.58 10.49
C GLU A 89 8.08 3.58 11.15
N PRO A 90 6.75 3.32 11.11
CA PRO A 90 5.79 4.14 11.83
C PRO A 90 6.19 4.20 13.31
N VAL A 91 6.27 5.40 13.88
CA VAL A 91 6.56 5.58 15.30
C VAL A 91 5.39 5.04 16.12
N GLY A 92 5.50 3.80 16.58
CA GLY A 92 4.51 3.17 17.45
C GLY A 92 4.54 3.71 18.88
N ILE A 93 3.39 3.70 19.55
CA ILE A 93 3.29 4.06 20.98
C ILE A 93 3.58 2.83 21.84
N ALA A 94 4.46 2.95 22.83
CA ALA A 94 4.81 1.84 23.69
C ALA A 94 3.60 1.35 24.51
N LYS A 95 3.35 0.03 24.53
CA LYS A 95 2.20 -0.58 25.25
C LYS A 95 2.15 -0.22 26.74
N CYS A 96 3.30 -0.06 27.39
CA CYS A 96 3.37 0.37 28.79
C CYS A 96 2.85 1.81 28.99
N THR A 97 3.05 2.68 28.01
CA THR A 97 2.56 4.07 28.02
C THR A 97 1.04 4.09 27.86
N LEU A 98 0.50 3.32 26.90
CA LEU A 98 -0.95 3.21 26.70
C LEU A 98 -1.68 2.68 27.94
N ARG A 99 -1.12 1.67 28.61
CA ARG A 99 -1.79 0.97 29.72
C ARG A 99 -1.74 1.72 31.05
N ASN A 100 -0.59 2.32 31.38
CA ASN A 100 -0.35 2.79 32.75
C ASN A 100 -0.07 4.29 32.85
N PHE A 101 0.50 4.90 31.80
CA PHE A 101 1.06 6.25 31.89
C PHE A 101 0.76 7.08 30.63
N PRO A 102 -0.52 7.28 30.22
CA PRO A 102 -0.83 8.15 29.10
C PRO A 102 -0.59 9.61 29.49
N TYR A 103 0.21 10.33 28.69
CA TYR A 103 0.57 11.73 28.93
C TYR A 103 0.32 12.64 27.72
N LEU A 104 -0.05 12.09 26.57
CA LEU A 104 -0.47 12.84 25.38
C LEU A 104 -1.89 12.45 24.98
N PRO A 105 -2.68 13.37 24.40
CA PRO A 105 -4.02 13.06 23.90
C PRO A 105 -4.06 11.85 22.95
N ILE A 106 -3.04 11.69 22.10
CA ILE A 106 -2.94 10.55 21.17
C ILE A 106 -2.88 9.19 21.89
N HIS A 107 -2.29 9.12 23.09
CA HIS A 107 -2.27 7.87 23.87
C HIS A 107 -3.66 7.48 24.35
N CYS A 108 -4.47 8.47 24.73
CA CYS A 108 -5.86 8.22 25.13
C CYS A 108 -6.72 7.77 23.94
N ILE A 109 -6.50 8.36 22.77
CA ILE A 109 -7.18 7.98 21.52
C ILE A 109 -6.82 6.54 21.14
N GLU A 110 -5.53 6.20 21.10
CA GLU A 110 -5.11 4.83 20.78
C GLU A 110 -5.56 3.82 21.83
N PHE A 111 -5.52 4.16 23.13
CA PHE A 111 -6.07 3.28 24.17
C PHE A 111 -7.58 3.03 23.98
N ALA A 112 -8.36 4.07 23.68
CA ALA A 112 -9.79 3.92 23.44
C ALA A 112 -10.06 3.06 22.19
N LYS A 113 -9.25 3.20 21.14
CA LYS A 113 -9.36 2.41 19.91
C LYS A 113 -8.94 0.95 20.11
N GLU A 114 -7.74 0.69 20.60
CA GLU A 114 -7.19 -0.68 20.70
C GLU A 114 -7.73 -1.47 21.89
N LYS A 115 -8.04 -0.81 23.02
CA LYS A 115 -8.47 -1.52 24.24
C LYS A 115 -9.96 -1.43 24.43
N LEU A 116 -10.48 -0.21 24.53
CA LEU A 116 -11.87 -0.05 24.90
C LEU A 116 -12.81 -0.55 23.80
N PHE A 117 -12.53 -0.22 22.54
CA PHE A 117 -13.40 -0.60 21.44
C PHE A 117 -13.35 -2.11 21.15
N GLU A 118 -12.15 -2.70 21.05
CA GLU A 118 -12.00 -4.14 20.81
C GLU A 118 -12.65 -4.97 21.93
N GLU A 119 -12.39 -4.63 23.20
CA GLU A 119 -12.92 -5.38 24.36
C GLU A 119 -14.44 -5.24 24.53
N GLN A 120 -15.02 -4.09 24.18
CA GLN A 120 -16.45 -3.83 24.39
C GLN A 120 -17.33 -4.21 23.19
N PHE A 121 -16.77 -4.19 21.97
CA PHE A 121 -17.57 -4.30 20.75
C PHE A 121 -17.06 -5.35 19.76
N GLU A 122 -15.77 -5.69 19.73
CA GLU A 122 -15.24 -6.68 18.78
C GLU A 122 -15.10 -8.09 19.41
N PHE A 123 -14.94 -8.21 20.73
CA PHE A 123 -15.12 -9.48 21.43
C PHE A 123 -16.61 -9.80 21.65
N GLY A 124 -17.24 -10.25 20.57
CA GLY A 124 -18.66 -10.59 20.53
C GLY A 124 -19.06 -11.42 19.30
N ILE A 125 -18.25 -12.40 18.91
CA ILE A 125 -18.79 -13.61 18.29
C ILE A 125 -18.52 -14.77 19.24
N GLU A 126 -19.45 -14.98 20.19
CA GLU A 126 -19.73 -16.36 20.60
C GLU A 126 -20.32 -17.06 19.37
N ARG A 127 -19.52 -17.92 18.74
CA ARG A 127 -19.99 -19.06 17.95
C ARG A 127 -19.48 -20.33 18.62
#